data_AF-A0AAP0BPL3-F1
#
_entry.id   AF-A0AAP0BPL3-F1
#
_cell.length_a   1.000
_cell.length_b   1.000
_cell.length_c   1.000
_cell.angle_alpha   90.00
_cell.angle_beta   90.00
_cell.angle_gamma   90.00
#
_symmetry.space_group_name_H-M   'P 1'
#
loop_
_entity.id
_entity.type
_entity.pdbx_description
1 polymer ?
#
loop_
_entity_poly.entity_id
_entity_poly.type
_entity_poly.pdbx_seq_one_letter_code
_entity_poly.pdbx_strand_id
1 'polypeptide(L)'
;MDTIEISNLNRQFLFRLQDVGKSKAQVAAKRVMERVSGVNITPHFCRIEDKEINFYNDFNIIVLGLDSIEARSYINSVACSFLEFDSEDNPIPETIKPMVDGGTEGFKGHARVILPGMTPCFECTIWLFPPQVKYPLCTLAETPRTPAHCIEYAHLIKWSEVHSGKEFDPDDPEHMQWVYTLALKRAELFGIAGVTYSLTQVFEFSILIQSLILSVFSNSRFALDIYPST
;
A
#
# COMPACT_ATOMS: atom_id res chain seq x y z
N MET A 1 -0.79 11.86 0.21
CA MET A 1 0.24 11.43 1.19
C MET A 1 -0.46 10.91 2.42
N ASP A 2 0.04 9.85 3.02
CA ASP A 2 -0.74 9.07 3.97
C ASP A 2 -0.97 9.82 5.32
N THR A 3 -2.25 10.05 5.62
CA THR A 3 -2.71 10.72 6.85
C THR A 3 -3.42 9.73 7.76
N ILE A 4 -3.47 10.03 9.06
CA ILE A 4 -4.11 9.15 10.03
C ILE A 4 -5.62 9.20 9.83
N GLU A 5 -6.21 8.03 9.61
CA GLU A 5 -7.65 7.83 9.54
C GLU A 5 -8.17 7.05 10.75
N ILE A 6 -9.48 7.15 10.99
CA ILE A 6 -10.16 6.38 12.04
C ILE A 6 -10.00 4.88 11.78
N SER A 7 -10.05 4.46 10.52
CA SER A 7 -9.88 3.07 10.06
C SER A 7 -8.56 2.45 10.51
N ASN A 8 -7.52 3.27 10.77
CA ASN A 8 -6.19 2.81 11.13
C ASN A 8 -6.05 2.48 12.63
N LEU A 9 -6.88 3.08 13.48
CA LEU A 9 -6.75 3.03 14.94
C LEU A 9 -6.97 1.63 15.53
N ASN A 10 -7.59 0.73 14.76
CA ASN A 10 -7.81 -0.66 15.16
C ASN A 10 -6.52 -1.51 15.20
N ARG A 11 -5.49 -1.13 14.45
CA ARG A 11 -4.26 -1.92 14.27
C ARG A 11 -2.97 -1.11 14.43
N GLN A 12 -2.99 0.19 14.15
CA GLN A 12 -1.80 1.06 14.22
C GLN A 12 -1.72 1.76 15.59
N PHE A 13 -1.23 1.03 16.58
CA PHE A 13 -1.23 1.42 18.01
C PHE A 13 -0.46 2.72 18.34
N LEU A 14 0.34 3.25 17.42
CA LEU A 14 1.04 4.53 17.61
C LEU A 14 0.08 5.72 17.57
N PHE A 15 -1.07 5.58 16.91
CA PHE A 15 -2.01 6.66 16.64
C PHE A 15 -3.16 6.68 17.65
N ARG A 16 -3.75 7.87 17.85
CA ARG A 16 -4.92 8.11 18.72
C ARG A 16 -5.96 8.90 17.94
N LEU A 17 -7.19 8.95 18.47
CA LEU A 17 -8.29 9.69 17.85
C LEU A 17 -7.95 11.18 17.61
N GLN A 18 -7.22 11.81 18.53
CA GLN A 18 -6.75 13.19 18.39
C GLN A 18 -5.67 13.41 17.30
N ASP A 19 -5.14 12.34 16.72
CA ASP A 19 -4.13 12.38 15.68
C ASP A 19 -4.72 12.23 14.27
N VAL A 20 -6.03 11.95 14.15
CA VAL A 20 -6.73 11.85 12.86
C VAL A 20 -6.53 13.13 12.03
N GLY A 21 -6.22 12.95 10.75
CA GLY A 21 -5.89 14.01 9.80
C GLY A 21 -4.41 14.47 9.83
N LYS A 22 -3.60 14.02 10.79
CA LYS A 22 -2.16 14.36 10.84
C LYS A 22 -1.33 13.38 10.03
N SER A 23 -0.10 13.78 9.70
CA SER A 23 0.89 12.92 9.04
C SER A 23 1.22 11.71 9.91
N LYS A 24 1.05 10.50 9.34
CA LYS A 24 1.41 9.25 10.01
C LYS A 24 2.90 9.22 10.38
N ALA A 25 3.77 9.64 9.46
CA ALA A 25 5.23 9.60 9.65
C ALA A 25 5.66 10.47 10.84
N GLN A 26 5.17 11.72 10.90
CA GLN A 26 5.51 12.67 11.96
C GLN A 26 5.00 12.22 13.33
N VAL A 27 3.75 11.75 13.41
CA VAL A 27 3.15 11.29 14.67
C VAL A 27 3.84 10.01 15.15
N ALA A 28 4.13 9.07 14.25
CA ALA A 28 4.83 7.82 14.60
C ALA A 28 6.23 8.10 15.16
N ALA A 29 7.02 8.93 14.45
CA ALA A 29 8.36 9.31 14.91
C ALA A 29 8.31 9.97 16.30
N LYS A 30 7.40 10.94 16.50
CA LYS A 30 7.19 11.60 17.79
C LYS A 30 6.87 10.59 18.90
N ARG A 31 5.92 9.67 18.67
CA ARG A 31 5.46 8.72 19.69
C ARG A 31 6.53 7.71 20.10
N VAL A 32 7.35 7.27 19.15
CA VAL A 32 8.46 6.35 19.45
C VAL A 32 9.54 7.09 20.23
N MET A 33 9.92 8.31 19.83
CA MET A 33 10.92 9.11 20.55
C MET A 33 10.47 9.50 21.97
N GLU A 34 9.16 9.75 22.19
CA GLU A 34 8.60 9.98 23.52
C GLU A 34 8.65 8.71 24.42
N ARG A 35 8.54 7.53 23.81
CA ARG A 35 8.47 6.25 24.53
C ARG A 35 9.83 5.63 24.80
N VAL A 36 10.76 5.76 23.87
CA VAL A 36 12.07 5.09 23.89
C VAL A 36 13.17 6.14 23.90
N SER A 37 13.84 6.27 25.06
CA SER A 37 14.97 7.19 25.22
C SER A 37 16.17 6.77 24.37
N GLY A 38 16.86 7.75 23.77
CA GLY A 38 18.07 7.52 22.98
C GLY A 38 17.82 7.14 21.51
N VAL A 39 16.56 7.03 21.09
CA VAL A 39 16.19 6.84 19.69
C VAL A 39 16.04 8.19 19.01
N ASN A 40 16.59 8.32 17.80
CA ASN A 40 16.48 9.51 16.98
C ASN A 40 15.82 9.15 15.63
N ILE A 41 14.63 9.70 15.38
CA ILE A 41 13.84 9.41 14.19
C ILE A 41 13.62 10.68 13.38
N THR A 42 14.00 10.66 12.12
CA THR A 42 13.69 11.69 11.13
C THR A 42 12.49 11.23 10.31
N PRO A 43 11.28 11.78 10.53
CA PRO A 43 10.12 11.45 9.70
C PRO A 43 10.22 12.13 8.34
N HIS A 44 9.86 11.44 7.25
CA HIS A 44 9.57 12.11 5.99
C HIS A 44 8.11 11.92 5.58
N PHE A 45 7.45 13.04 5.32
CA PHE A 45 6.08 13.09 4.80
C PHE A 45 6.12 13.36 3.30
N CYS A 46 6.63 12.38 2.55
CA CYS A 46 6.70 12.39 1.10
C CYS A 46 6.58 10.96 0.58
N ARG A 47 6.42 10.82 -0.73
CA ARG A 47 6.47 9.53 -1.40
C ARG A 47 7.91 9.07 -1.50
N ILE A 48 8.11 7.76 -1.58
CA ILE A 48 9.45 7.19 -1.77
C ILE A 48 10.02 7.61 -3.13
N GLU A 49 9.16 7.79 -4.12
CA GLU A 49 9.52 8.22 -5.47
C GLU A 49 9.88 9.70 -5.56
N ASP A 50 9.50 10.51 -4.56
CA ASP A 50 9.85 11.95 -4.52
C ASP A 50 11.29 12.17 -4.05
N LYS A 51 11.93 11.15 -3.46
CA LYS A 51 13.31 11.23 -3.00
C LYS A 51 14.26 11.01 -4.16
N GLU A 52 15.33 11.79 -4.20
CA GLU A 52 16.45 11.48 -5.09
C GLU A 52 17.02 10.12 -4.76
N ILE A 53 17.42 9.35 -5.77
CA ILE A 53 17.98 8.00 -5.59
C ILE A 53 19.10 8.02 -4.55
N ASN A 54 20.04 8.99 -4.63
CA ASN A 54 21.17 9.11 -3.71
C ASN A 54 20.79 9.22 -2.22
N PHE A 55 19.57 9.67 -1.89
CA PHE A 55 19.07 9.66 -0.50
C PHE A 55 19.13 8.26 0.10
N TYR A 56 18.80 7.24 -0.69
CA TYR A 56 18.79 5.85 -0.24
C TYR A 56 20.18 5.27 -0.02
N ASN A 57 21.22 5.91 -0.56
CA ASN A 57 22.60 5.46 -0.40
C ASN A 57 23.13 5.69 1.04
N ASP A 58 22.58 6.67 1.76
CA ASP A 58 22.98 7.02 3.13
C ASP A 58 22.57 5.98 4.19
N PHE A 59 21.78 4.99 3.79
CA PHE A 59 21.26 3.97 4.68
C PHE A 59 22.01 2.64 4.55
N ASN A 60 22.12 1.95 5.69
CA ASN A 60 22.78 0.64 5.75
C ASN A 60 21.78 -0.50 5.52
N ILE A 61 20.53 -0.34 5.99
CA ILE A 61 19.48 -1.35 5.86
C ILE A 61 18.16 -0.64 5.58
N ILE A 62 17.37 -1.20 4.67
CA ILE A 62 16.03 -0.71 4.31
C ILE A 62 14.97 -1.74 4.74
N VAL A 63 14.09 -1.41 5.68
CA VAL A 63 12.98 -2.32 6.07
C VAL A 63 11.68 -1.85 5.44
N LEU A 64 11.08 -2.71 4.64
CA LEU A 64 9.89 -2.47 3.85
C LEU A 64 8.66 -3.05 4.55
N GLY A 65 7.67 -2.19 4.75
CA GLY A 65 6.31 -2.57 5.18
C GLY A 65 5.27 -1.85 4.34
N LEU A 66 5.51 -1.89 3.03
CA LEU A 66 4.69 -1.28 1.99
C LEU A 66 3.41 -2.08 1.75
N ASP A 67 2.50 -1.53 0.97
CA ASP A 67 1.18 -2.10 0.67
C ASP A 67 1.01 -2.40 -0.82
N SER A 68 1.62 -1.59 -1.68
CA SER A 68 1.62 -1.80 -3.13
C SER A 68 2.79 -2.66 -3.62
N ILE A 69 2.58 -3.33 -4.77
CA ILE A 69 3.64 -4.07 -5.48
C ILE A 69 4.57 -3.08 -6.17
N GLU A 70 4.01 -1.98 -6.66
CA GLU A 70 4.67 -0.90 -7.37
C GLU A 70 5.72 -0.22 -6.49
N ALA A 71 5.38 0.14 -5.25
CA ALA A 71 6.33 0.73 -4.31
C ALA A 71 7.47 -0.25 -3.95
N ARG A 72 7.15 -1.54 -3.80
CA ARG A 72 8.15 -2.58 -3.55
C ARG A 72 9.08 -2.81 -4.74
N SER A 73 8.56 -2.78 -5.95
CA SER A 73 9.37 -2.88 -7.17
C SER A 73 10.25 -1.64 -7.36
N TYR A 74 9.73 -0.44 -7.05
CA TYR A 74 10.50 0.82 -7.09
C TYR A 74 11.71 0.77 -6.15
N ILE A 75 11.50 0.49 -4.85
CA ILE A 75 12.60 0.46 -3.89
C ILE A 75 13.60 -0.68 -4.18
N ASN A 76 13.12 -1.79 -4.74
CA ASN A 76 13.98 -2.86 -5.24
C ASN A 76 14.87 -2.39 -6.40
N SER A 77 14.31 -1.66 -7.37
CA SER A 77 15.09 -1.06 -8.47
C SER A 77 16.14 -0.08 -7.95
N VAL A 78 15.77 0.78 -6.99
CA VAL A 78 16.69 1.71 -6.34
C VAL A 78 17.83 0.97 -5.63
N ALA A 79 17.53 -0.04 -4.81
CA ALA A 79 18.54 -0.81 -4.10
C ALA A 79 19.49 -1.54 -5.06
N CYS A 80 18.96 -2.10 -6.15
CA CYS A 80 19.77 -2.73 -7.20
C CYS A 80 20.62 -1.71 -7.98
N SER A 81 20.19 -0.45 -8.10
CA SER A 81 20.92 0.58 -8.84
C SER A 81 22.25 0.98 -8.21
N PHE A 82 22.43 0.74 -6.91
CA PHE A 82 23.68 0.98 -6.21
C PHE A 82 24.68 -0.17 -6.34
N LEU A 83 24.24 -1.33 -6.82
CA LEU A 83 25.06 -2.53 -6.83
C LEU A 83 26.20 -2.40 -7.84
N GLU A 84 27.43 -2.46 -7.35
CA GLU A 84 28.64 -2.51 -8.16
C GLU A 84 29.28 -3.90 -8.09
N PHE A 85 30.03 -4.25 -9.13
CA PHE A 85 30.71 -5.54 -9.25
C PHE A 85 32.21 -5.31 -9.44
N ASP A 86 33.02 -6.21 -8.87
CA ASP A 86 34.46 -6.20 -9.06
C ASP A 86 34.86 -6.81 -10.43
N SER A 87 36.17 -6.88 -10.70
CA SER A 87 36.70 -7.45 -11.95
C SER A 87 36.41 -8.94 -12.14
N GLU A 88 35.98 -9.64 -11.09
CA GLU A 88 35.66 -11.07 -11.08
C GLU A 88 34.15 -11.32 -11.09
N ASP A 89 33.33 -10.27 -11.34
CA ASP A 89 31.86 -10.32 -11.35
C ASP A 89 31.25 -10.67 -9.97
N ASN A 90 31.99 -10.41 -8.88
CA ASN A 90 31.45 -10.51 -7.53
C ASN A 90 30.87 -9.17 -7.08
N PRO A 91 29.72 -9.16 -6.39
CA PRO A 91 29.13 -7.92 -5.88
C PRO A 91 30.03 -7.31 -4.79
N ILE A 92 30.29 -6.01 -4.90
CA ILE A 92 31.09 -5.25 -3.93
C ILE A 92 30.26 -5.07 -2.65
N PRO A 93 30.66 -5.67 -1.50
CA PRO A 93 29.82 -5.72 -0.30
C PRO A 93 29.35 -4.37 0.23
N GLU A 94 30.17 -3.32 0.10
CA GLU A 94 29.89 -1.97 0.59
C GLU A 94 28.77 -1.27 -0.19
N THR A 95 28.51 -1.72 -1.43
CA THR A 95 27.49 -1.14 -2.32
C THR A 95 26.13 -1.84 -2.20
N ILE A 96 26.12 -3.04 -1.61
CA ILE A 96 24.89 -3.78 -1.35
C ILE A 96 24.04 -3.02 -0.34
N LYS A 97 22.76 -2.84 -0.67
CA LYS A 97 21.73 -2.32 0.25
C LYS A 97 20.82 -3.45 0.71
N PRO A 98 21.10 -4.09 1.86
CA PRO A 98 20.21 -5.08 2.45
C PRO A 98 18.80 -4.53 2.64
N MET A 99 17.80 -5.29 2.18
CA MET A 99 16.40 -5.01 2.39
C MET A 99 15.72 -6.11 3.19
N VAL A 100 14.82 -5.74 4.09
CA VAL A 100 13.93 -6.68 4.80
C VAL A 100 12.51 -6.35 4.41
N ASP A 101 11.84 -7.22 3.66
CA ASP A 101 10.46 -7.00 3.21
C ASP A 101 9.48 -7.83 4.03
N GLY A 102 8.45 -7.15 4.54
CA GLY A 102 7.29 -7.74 5.19
C GLY A 102 6.00 -7.42 4.45
N GLY A 103 5.06 -8.37 4.49
CA GLY A 103 3.69 -8.19 4.02
C GLY A 103 2.71 -9.02 4.85
N THR A 104 1.46 -8.56 4.94
CA THR A 104 0.41 -9.28 5.65
C THR A 104 -0.92 -9.08 4.97
N GLU A 105 -1.68 -10.14 4.75
CA GLU A 105 -3.02 -10.10 4.17
C GLU A 105 -3.94 -11.00 5.00
N GLY A 106 -4.90 -10.38 5.71
CA GLY A 106 -5.77 -11.10 6.63
C GLY A 106 -4.98 -11.87 7.70
N PHE A 107 -5.06 -13.21 7.67
CA PHE A 107 -4.34 -14.10 8.59
C PHE A 107 -3.04 -14.68 8.00
N LYS A 108 -2.63 -14.21 6.82
CA LYS A 108 -1.38 -14.60 6.16
C LYS A 108 -0.37 -13.46 6.25
N GLY A 109 0.90 -13.82 6.15
CA GLY A 109 1.98 -12.86 6.03
C GLY A 109 3.28 -13.52 5.66
N HIS A 110 4.24 -12.70 5.27
CA HIS A 110 5.59 -13.13 4.92
C HIS A 110 6.62 -12.14 5.45
N ALA A 111 7.84 -12.63 5.64
CA ALA A 111 9.02 -11.83 5.88
C ALA A 111 10.17 -12.42 5.07
N ARG A 112 10.95 -11.58 4.39
CA ARG A 112 12.11 -12.01 3.61
C ARG A 112 13.25 -11.02 3.73
N VAL A 113 14.46 -11.53 3.57
CA VAL A 113 15.68 -10.73 3.45
C VAL A 113 16.12 -10.75 2.00
N ILE A 114 16.39 -9.59 1.43
CA ILE A 114 16.84 -9.39 0.06
C ILE A 114 18.22 -8.71 0.13
N LEU A 115 19.22 -9.39 -0.42
CA LEU A 115 20.56 -8.88 -0.65
C LEU A 115 20.75 -8.78 -2.18
N PRO A 116 20.62 -7.56 -2.76
CA PRO A 116 20.84 -7.35 -4.19
C PRO A 116 22.18 -7.96 -4.64
N GLY A 117 22.17 -8.72 -5.75
CA GLY A 117 23.36 -9.42 -6.28
C GLY A 117 23.69 -10.76 -5.62
N MET A 118 23.07 -11.10 -4.48
CA MET A 118 23.37 -12.35 -3.76
C MET A 118 22.15 -13.28 -3.59
N THR A 119 20.97 -12.71 -3.33
CA THR A 119 19.72 -13.46 -3.15
C THR A 119 18.68 -13.03 -4.21
N PRO A 120 17.62 -13.82 -4.44
CA PRO A 120 16.52 -13.39 -5.31
C PRO A 120 15.96 -12.03 -4.87
N CYS A 121 15.87 -11.09 -5.82
CA CYS A 121 15.32 -9.77 -5.56
C CYS A 121 13.78 -9.81 -5.54
N PHE A 122 13.14 -8.66 -5.29
CA PHE A 122 11.67 -8.56 -5.32
C PHE A 122 11.12 -9.08 -6.65
N GLU A 123 11.70 -8.62 -7.77
CA GLU A 123 11.27 -8.94 -9.13
C GLU A 123 11.44 -10.42 -9.47
N CYS A 124 12.47 -11.10 -8.94
CA CYS A 124 12.66 -12.55 -9.12
C CYS A 124 11.50 -13.39 -8.56
N THR A 125 10.72 -12.81 -7.65
CA THR A 125 9.66 -13.48 -6.90
C THR A 125 8.29 -12.79 -7.04
N ILE A 126 8.15 -11.87 -7.99
CA ILE A 126 6.91 -11.12 -8.20
C ILE A 126 5.71 -12.03 -8.51
N TRP A 127 5.95 -13.17 -9.15
CA TRP A 127 4.95 -14.19 -9.46
C TRP A 127 4.34 -14.88 -8.23
N LEU A 128 4.93 -14.73 -7.04
CA LEU A 128 4.35 -15.22 -5.78
C LEU A 128 3.19 -14.35 -5.29
N PHE A 129 3.09 -13.11 -5.76
CA PHE A 129 1.97 -12.24 -5.42
C PHE A 129 0.73 -12.68 -6.20
N PRO A 130 -0.45 -12.76 -5.55
CA PRO A 130 -1.66 -13.17 -6.23
C PRO A 130 -1.98 -12.18 -7.37
N PRO A 131 -2.47 -12.67 -8.52
CA PRO A 131 -2.87 -11.77 -9.60
C PRO A 131 -4.02 -10.90 -9.12
N GLN A 132 -3.96 -9.60 -9.44
CA GLN A 132 -5.07 -8.69 -9.21
C GLN A 132 -6.33 -9.22 -9.91
N VAL A 133 -7.43 -9.32 -9.18
CA VAL A 133 -8.71 -9.76 -9.74
C VAL A 133 -9.24 -8.66 -10.64
N LYS A 134 -9.08 -8.83 -11.96
CA LYS A 134 -9.64 -7.92 -12.96
C LYS A 134 -10.85 -8.58 -13.63
N TYR A 135 -12.00 -7.94 -13.51
CA TYR A 135 -13.21 -8.41 -14.17
C TYR A 135 -13.26 -7.89 -15.62
N PRO A 136 -13.52 -8.75 -16.62
CA PRO A 136 -13.69 -8.29 -17.99
C PRO A 136 -14.86 -7.31 -18.12
N LEU A 137 -14.67 -6.22 -18.85
CA LEU A 137 -15.72 -5.18 -19.04
C LEU A 137 -17.02 -5.76 -19.62
N CYS A 138 -16.94 -6.75 -20.52
CA CYS A 138 -18.12 -7.42 -21.07
C CYS A 138 -18.91 -8.19 -20.00
N THR A 139 -18.22 -8.77 -19.00
CA THR A 139 -18.87 -9.45 -17.87
C THR A 139 -19.52 -8.43 -16.94
N LEU A 140 -18.82 -7.33 -16.66
CA LEU A 140 -19.37 -6.24 -15.85
C LEU A 140 -20.59 -5.61 -16.50
N ALA A 141 -20.57 -5.35 -17.81
CA ALA A 141 -21.62 -4.63 -18.54
C ALA A 141 -22.84 -5.51 -18.89
N GLU A 142 -22.62 -6.74 -19.38
CA GLU A 142 -23.68 -7.56 -19.99
C GLU A 142 -24.09 -8.76 -19.15
N THR A 143 -23.14 -9.42 -18.47
CA THR A 143 -23.39 -10.72 -17.82
C THR A 143 -22.83 -10.80 -16.39
N PRO A 144 -23.29 -9.94 -15.46
CA PRO A 144 -22.89 -10.03 -14.06
C PRO A 144 -23.36 -11.37 -13.46
N ARG A 145 -22.58 -11.92 -12.53
CA ARG A 145 -22.82 -13.25 -11.92
C ARG A 145 -22.69 -13.25 -10.41
N THR A 146 -21.93 -12.31 -9.87
CA THR A 146 -21.64 -12.17 -8.44
C THR A 146 -22.00 -10.77 -7.98
N PRO A 147 -22.26 -10.56 -6.68
CA PRO A 147 -22.45 -9.23 -6.10
C PRO A 147 -21.30 -8.27 -6.42
N ALA A 148 -20.06 -8.78 -6.48
CA ALA A 148 -18.87 -8.03 -6.85
C ALA A 148 -19.01 -7.37 -8.23
N HIS A 149 -19.51 -8.11 -9.23
CA HIS A 149 -19.70 -7.56 -10.58
C HIS A 149 -20.72 -6.41 -10.61
N CYS A 150 -21.73 -6.45 -9.73
CA CYS A 150 -22.72 -5.38 -9.63
C CYS A 150 -22.15 -4.11 -9.01
N ILE A 151 -21.30 -4.26 -7.99
CA ILE A 151 -20.60 -3.15 -7.32
C ILE A 151 -19.60 -2.51 -8.28
N GLU A 152 -18.73 -3.33 -8.89
CA GLU A 152 -17.73 -2.89 -9.88
C GLU A 152 -18.35 -2.17 -11.08
N TYR A 153 -19.50 -2.64 -11.57
CA TYR A 153 -20.22 -1.94 -12.63
C TYR A 153 -20.68 -0.54 -12.19
N ALA A 154 -21.20 -0.42 -10.97
CA ALA A 154 -21.68 0.85 -10.44
C ALA A 154 -20.51 1.85 -10.31
N HIS A 155 -19.38 1.39 -9.80
CA HIS A 155 -18.18 2.19 -9.64
C HIS A 155 -17.50 2.51 -11.00
N LEU A 156 -17.01 1.51 -11.73
CA LEU A 156 -16.14 1.75 -12.89
C LEU A 156 -16.88 2.31 -14.11
N ILE A 157 -18.11 1.87 -14.34
CA ILE A 157 -18.87 2.21 -15.57
C ILE A 157 -19.85 3.34 -15.28
N LYS A 158 -20.71 3.20 -14.27
CA LYS A 158 -21.80 4.16 -14.07
C LYS A 158 -21.41 5.42 -13.33
N TRP A 159 -20.44 5.39 -12.44
CA TRP A 159 -20.01 6.59 -11.72
C TRP A 159 -19.59 7.69 -12.70
N SER A 160 -18.68 7.34 -13.62
CA SER A 160 -18.12 8.26 -14.62
C SER A 160 -19.16 8.75 -15.63
N GLU A 161 -20.14 7.91 -15.99
CA GLU A 161 -21.26 8.30 -16.87
C GLU A 161 -22.19 9.33 -16.22
N VAL A 162 -22.48 9.18 -14.92
CA VAL A 162 -23.49 10.00 -14.21
C VAL A 162 -22.88 11.25 -13.59
N HIS A 163 -21.67 11.14 -13.04
CA HIS A 163 -20.96 12.21 -12.35
C HIS A 163 -19.76 12.71 -13.18
N SER A 164 -20.06 13.23 -14.36
CA SER A 164 -19.04 13.75 -15.26
C SER A 164 -18.16 14.81 -14.58
N GLY A 165 -16.87 14.51 -14.43
CA GLY A 165 -15.88 15.39 -13.82
C GLY A 165 -15.78 15.34 -12.29
N LYS A 166 -16.53 14.47 -11.60
CA LYS A 166 -16.34 14.21 -10.16
C LYS A 166 -15.69 12.84 -9.97
N GLU A 167 -14.49 12.82 -9.37
CA GLU A 167 -13.85 11.56 -8.99
C GLU A 167 -14.62 10.87 -7.87
N PHE A 168 -14.62 9.54 -7.90
CA PHE A 168 -15.18 8.73 -6.83
C PHE A 168 -14.28 8.84 -5.60
N ASP A 169 -14.90 8.97 -4.44
CA ASP A 169 -14.21 9.09 -3.15
C ASP A 169 -14.78 8.00 -2.23
N PRO A 170 -14.00 6.95 -1.92
CA PRO A 170 -14.46 5.85 -1.07
C PRO A 170 -14.67 6.26 0.39
N ASP A 171 -14.11 7.40 0.82
CA ASP A 171 -14.29 7.93 2.17
C ASP A 171 -15.55 8.81 2.28
N ASP A 172 -16.14 9.23 1.17
CA ASP A 172 -17.40 9.99 1.13
C ASP A 172 -18.62 9.04 1.30
N PRO A 173 -19.38 9.14 2.42
CA PRO A 173 -20.53 8.28 2.65
C PRO A 173 -21.62 8.40 1.56
N GLU A 174 -21.78 9.56 0.93
CA GLU A 174 -22.76 9.78 -0.13
C GLU A 174 -22.36 9.02 -1.40
N HIS A 175 -21.07 9.03 -1.74
CA HIS A 175 -20.52 8.29 -2.87
C HIS A 175 -20.72 6.78 -2.67
N MET A 176 -20.33 6.28 -1.50
CA MET A 176 -20.50 4.88 -1.13
C MET A 176 -21.97 4.45 -1.14
N GLN A 177 -22.87 5.30 -0.62
CA GLN A 177 -24.30 5.02 -0.62
C GLN A 177 -24.88 4.98 -2.03
N TRP A 178 -24.40 5.83 -2.94
CA TRP A 178 -24.83 5.84 -4.33
C TRP A 178 -24.40 4.55 -5.05
N VAL A 179 -23.13 4.14 -4.90
CA VAL A 179 -22.62 2.90 -5.51
C VAL A 179 -23.40 1.70 -4.98
N TYR A 180 -23.63 1.62 -3.67
CA TYR A 180 -24.44 0.57 -3.06
C TYR A 180 -25.86 0.51 -3.63
N THR A 181 -26.54 1.65 -3.72
CA THR A 181 -27.91 1.73 -4.22
C THR A 181 -28.02 1.29 -5.68
N LEU A 182 -27.04 1.67 -6.50
CA LEU A 182 -27.00 1.27 -7.90
C LEU A 182 -26.66 -0.21 -8.07
N ALA A 183 -25.71 -0.72 -7.29
CA ALA A 183 -25.34 -2.12 -7.27
C ALA A 183 -26.53 -3.02 -6.88
N LEU A 184 -27.33 -2.60 -5.89
CA LEU A 184 -28.57 -3.29 -5.51
C LEU A 184 -29.56 -3.39 -6.67
N LYS A 185 -29.87 -2.25 -7.32
CA LYS A 185 -30.77 -2.23 -8.48
C LYS A 185 -30.28 -3.15 -9.59
N ARG A 186 -28.98 -3.15 -9.86
CA ARG A 186 -28.36 -4.04 -10.85
C ARG A 186 -28.48 -5.50 -10.43
N ALA A 187 -28.25 -5.82 -9.17
CA ALA A 187 -28.35 -7.19 -8.67
C ALA A 187 -29.79 -7.72 -8.80
N GLU A 188 -30.80 -6.89 -8.50
CA GLU A 188 -32.21 -7.23 -8.71
C GLU A 188 -32.54 -7.55 -10.18
N LEU A 189 -32.03 -6.74 -11.12
CA LEU A 189 -32.25 -6.96 -12.57
C LEU A 189 -31.72 -8.32 -13.06
N PHE A 190 -30.63 -8.81 -12.49
CA PHE A 190 -29.99 -10.06 -12.87
C PHE A 190 -30.29 -11.23 -11.90
N GLY A 191 -31.16 -11.02 -10.91
CA GLY A 191 -31.50 -12.05 -9.91
C GLY A 191 -30.33 -12.46 -9.01
N ILE A 192 -29.39 -11.56 -8.75
CA ILE A 192 -28.20 -11.79 -7.93
C ILE A 192 -28.48 -11.36 -6.49
N ALA A 193 -28.36 -12.29 -5.54
CA ALA A 193 -28.49 -11.98 -4.11
C ALA A 193 -27.12 -11.70 -3.47
N GLY A 194 -27.11 -10.99 -2.33
CA GLY A 194 -25.91 -10.83 -1.48
C GLY A 194 -25.17 -9.51 -1.61
N VAL A 195 -25.70 -8.52 -2.33
CA VAL A 195 -25.18 -7.14 -2.27
C VAL A 195 -25.56 -6.53 -0.92
N THR A 196 -24.57 -6.18 -0.10
CA THR A 196 -24.75 -5.52 1.19
C THR A 196 -23.87 -4.27 1.25
N TYR A 197 -24.23 -3.29 2.06
CA TYR A 197 -23.44 -2.08 2.22
C TYR A 197 -22.02 -2.40 2.72
N SER A 198 -21.89 -3.33 3.67
CA SER A 198 -20.58 -3.79 4.14
C SER A 198 -19.75 -4.46 3.04
N LEU A 199 -20.40 -5.18 2.10
CA LEU A 199 -19.70 -5.77 0.96
C LEU A 199 -19.22 -4.67 0.00
N THR A 200 -20.04 -3.67 -0.29
CA THR A 200 -19.64 -2.49 -1.08
C THR A 200 -18.47 -1.76 -0.42
N GLN A 201 -18.53 -1.54 0.89
CA GLN A 201 -17.40 -0.99 1.65
C GLN A 201 -16.17 -1.88 1.54
N VAL A 202 -16.26 -3.18 1.80
CA VAL A 202 -15.08 -4.06 1.75
C VAL A 202 -14.53 -4.16 0.33
N PHE A 203 -15.32 -4.13 -0.73
CA PHE A 203 -14.78 -4.14 -2.09
C PHE A 203 -13.95 -2.89 -2.39
N GLU A 204 -14.45 -1.71 -2.00
CA GLU A 204 -13.74 -0.45 -2.21
C GLU A 204 -12.57 -0.26 -1.22
N PHE A 205 -12.74 -0.69 0.04
CA PHE A 205 -11.70 -0.63 1.07
C PHE A 205 -10.67 -1.75 0.97
N SER A 206 -10.99 -2.93 0.43
CA SER A 206 -10.02 -4.04 0.28
C SER A 206 -8.94 -3.71 -0.75
N ILE A 207 -9.19 -2.74 -1.63
CA ILE A 207 -8.17 -2.10 -2.47
C ILE A 207 -7.22 -1.25 -1.60
N LEU A 208 -7.72 -0.73 -0.47
CA LEU A 208 -7.03 0.19 0.45
C LEU A 208 -6.43 -0.45 1.72
N ILE A 209 -6.57 -1.76 1.96
CA ILE A 209 -6.02 -2.37 3.18
C ILE A 209 -4.64 -2.96 2.94
N GLN A 210 -3.60 -2.15 3.20
CA GLN A 210 -2.49 -2.52 4.07
C GLN A 210 -1.67 -1.27 4.43
N SER A 211 -1.16 -1.19 5.64
CA SER A 211 -0.02 -0.31 5.95
C SER A 211 0.59 -0.76 7.26
N LEU A 212 1.90 -0.99 7.23
CA LEU A 212 2.72 -1.01 8.43
C LEU A 212 4.14 -0.53 8.12
N ILE A 213 4.39 0.76 8.32
CA ILE A 213 5.68 1.36 8.73
C ILE A 213 6.93 0.89 7.95
N LEU A 214 7.41 1.72 7.02
CA LEU A 214 8.80 1.64 6.55
C LEU A 214 9.72 2.09 7.69
N SER A 215 10.78 1.34 7.97
CA SER A 215 11.85 1.82 8.86
C SER A 215 13.20 1.61 8.17
N VAL A 216 13.91 2.71 7.94
CA VAL A 216 15.23 2.67 7.32
C VAL A 216 16.27 2.98 8.39
N PHE A 217 17.31 2.16 8.48
CA PHE A 217 18.32 2.21 9.55
C PHE A 217 19.65 2.77 9.03
N SER A 218 20.15 3.82 9.70
CA SER A 218 21.51 4.35 9.59
C SER A 218 22.09 4.53 11.00
N ASN A 219 23.42 4.47 11.14
CA ASN A 219 24.23 4.40 12.39
C ASN A 219 23.98 5.47 13.48
N SER A 220 22.96 6.33 13.34
CA SER A 220 22.43 7.20 14.42
C SER A 220 21.03 7.78 14.12
N ARG A 221 20.34 7.32 13.07
CA ARG A 221 19.07 7.92 12.58
C ARG A 221 18.17 6.85 11.99
N PHE A 222 16.92 6.83 12.44
CA PHE A 222 15.83 6.10 11.80
C PHE A 222 15.13 7.03 10.83
N ALA A 223 14.95 6.64 9.57
CA ALA A 223 14.02 7.31 8.67
C ALA A 223 12.71 6.52 8.59
N LEU A 224 11.59 7.22 8.73
CA LEU A 224 10.26 6.62 8.74
C LEU A 224 9.43 7.25 7.63
N ASP A 225 9.19 6.48 6.58
CA ASP A 225 8.37 6.86 5.44
C ASP A 225 7.13 5.98 5.43
N ILE A 226 5.96 6.55 5.17
CA ILE A 226 4.70 5.80 5.16
C ILE A 226 4.01 6.06 3.83
N TYR A 227 3.84 4.98 3.07
CA TYR A 227 3.27 4.99 1.74
C TYR A 227 1.74 4.82 1.80
N PRO A 228 0.97 5.58 1.00
CA PRO A 228 -0.48 5.42 0.93
C PRO A 228 -0.89 4.24 0.05
N SER A 229 -1.97 3.57 0.43
CA SER A 229 -2.66 2.60 -0.42
C SER A 229 -3.36 3.35 -1.54
N THR A 230 -2.97 3.10 -2.79
CA THR A 230 -3.67 3.57 -3.99
C THR A 230 -4.92 2.74 -4.24
#